data_AF-A0A094KIC6-F1
#
_entry.id   AF-A0A094KIC6-F1
#
_cell.length_a   1.000
_cell.length_b   1.000
_cell.length_c   1.000
_cell.angle_alpha   90.00
_cell.angle_beta   90.00
_cell.angle_gamma   90.00
#
_symmetry.space_group_name_H-M   'P 1'
#
loop_
_entity.id
_entity.type
_entity.pdbx_description
1 polymer ?
#
loop_
_entity_poly.entity_id
_entity_poly.type
_entity_poly.pdbx_seq_one_letter_code
_entity_poly.pdbx_strand_id
1 'polypeptide(L)'
;SCPRHSHYELCGSSCPATCRGPAIPEGCALATRTEGCCFCDQGFVLSGDECVPAGECGCEHRDRYYKKGQDFYSSCRERCRCKGNGVVECEEVFCSAHEECRVEDGVLGCYPAGYGRLVVSGDPHYMTFDGRAFDLLGSCTYVLARLCKPDPRLANFSVLLEHDAGGRGNVALMKKVIISIHGYTVSMERGRKWEVDGERYTLPLVMENKKLRVSQEGNNIILQASSGLQLLYNVASYLLVIIPDTYRGRVCGLGGNYNGDPGDDFRLPGGSLAQSTEEFVTSWKMPMEDGACADGCNGQACPTCDAGDTAPYGASDSCGLIRDPTGPFGSCHPRVSPVEYFNHCLHDICVAAGAHDVLCHSLQAYAAACQAAGAEISAWRTTASCPLSCPPHSHYELCTRTCDFTCASLSAPAPCSWTCFEGCQCDDGHLFDGESCVSLEQCGC
;
A
#
# COMPACT_ATOMS: atom_id res chain seq x y z
N SER A 1 -22.83 -1.44 -20.15
CA SER A 1 -23.72 -0.26 -20.15
C SER A 1 -22.98 0.90 -20.78
N CYS A 2 -23.69 1.92 -21.29
CA CYS A 2 -23.05 3.10 -21.88
C CYS A 2 -22.86 4.23 -20.86
N PRO A 3 -21.84 5.10 -21.04
CA PRO A 3 -21.69 6.31 -20.25
C PRO A 3 -22.94 7.21 -20.27
N ARG A 4 -23.05 8.11 -19.30
CA ARG A 4 -24.14 9.08 -19.26
C ARG A 4 -24.14 9.93 -20.54
N HIS A 5 -25.32 10.27 -21.05
CA HIS A 5 -25.50 11.02 -22.31
C HIS A 5 -24.98 10.29 -23.55
N SER A 6 -25.01 8.96 -23.52
CA SER A 6 -24.70 8.12 -24.66
C SER A 6 -25.63 6.91 -24.70
N HIS A 7 -25.81 6.36 -25.90
CA HIS A 7 -26.61 5.17 -26.14
C HIS A 7 -25.79 4.13 -26.90
N TYR A 8 -26.19 2.87 -26.78
CA TYR A 8 -25.56 1.77 -27.51
C TYR A 8 -26.14 1.70 -28.93
N GLU A 9 -25.27 1.62 -29.93
CA GLU A 9 -25.67 1.24 -31.29
C GLU A 9 -24.87 0.03 -31.76
N LEU A 10 -25.56 -0.87 -32.47
CA LEU A 10 -24.95 -2.08 -33.02
C LEU A 10 -23.96 -1.76 -34.14
N CYS A 11 -24.23 -0.75 -34.98
CA CYS A 11 -23.38 -0.36 -36.11
C CYS A 11 -23.37 1.17 -36.28
N GLY A 12 -22.48 1.87 -35.57
CA GLY A 12 -22.36 3.33 -35.65
C GLY A 12 -21.17 3.82 -36.47
N SER A 13 -21.07 5.15 -36.61
CA SER A 13 -19.96 5.81 -37.31
C SER A 13 -18.63 5.59 -36.58
N SER A 14 -17.56 5.19 -37.28
CA SER A 14 -16.21 5.12 -36.70
C SER A 14 -15.58 6.50 -36.44
N CYS A 15 -16.24 7.58 -36.85
CA CYS A 15 -15.80 8.96 -36.65
C CYS A 15 -16.85 9.75 -35.84
N PRO A 16 -16.91 9.60 -34.50
CA PRO A 16 -17.81 10.39 -33.67
C PRO A 16 -17.37 11.86 -33.61
N ALA A 17 -18.33 12.76 -33.40
CA ALA A 17 -18.02 14.17 -33.15
C ALA A 17 -17.26 14.32 -31.82
N THR A 18 -16.14 15.04 -31.83
CA THR A 18 -15.29 15.25 -30.65
C THR A 18 -15.07 16.74 -30.38
N CYS A 19 -14.68 17.07 -29.15
CA CYS A 19 -14.31 18.43 -28.79
C CYS A 19 -13.07 18.99 -29.52
N ARG A 20 -12.30 18.14 -30.23
CA ARG A 20 -11.12 18.56 -30.99
C ARG A 20 -11.44 19.12 -32.38
N GLY A 21 -12.71 19.09 -32.79
CA GLY A 21 -13.18 19.84 -33.95
C GLY A 21 -14.53 19.36 -34.48
N PRO A 22 -15.33 20.26 -35.11
CA PRO A 22 -16.50 19.89 -35.90
C PRO A 22 -16.12 19.25 -37.25
N ALA A 23 -14.83 19.23 -37.60
CA ALA A 23 -14.32 18.62 -38.81
C ALA A 23 -14.13 17.12 -38.57
N ILE A 24 -15.07 16.35 -39.12
CA ILE A 24 -14.83 15.01 -39.65
C ILE A 24 -13.40 14.99 -40.23
N PRO A 25 -12.45 14.19 -39.69
CA PRO A 25 -11.10 14.08 -40.24
C PRO A 25 -11.15 13.91 -41.76
N GLU A 26 -10.29 14.62 -42.51
CA GLU A 26 -10.15 14.38 -43.96
C GLU A 26 -9.89 12.89 -44.18
N GLY A 27 -10.89 12.17 -44.73
CA GLY A 27 -10.87 10.71 -44.88
C GLY A 27 -12.07 9.96 -44.28
N CYS A 28 -12.84 10.57 -43.38
CA CYS A 28 -13.99 9.90 -42.76
C CYS A 28 -15.22 9.75 -43.68
N ALA A 29 -15.19 10.32 -44.89
CA ALA A 29 -16.17 10.00 -45.93
C ALA A 29 -16.09 8.54 -46.44
N LEU A 30 -15.02 7.81 -46.09
CA LEU A 30 -14.81 6.38 -46.37
C LEU A 30 -14.86 5.48 -45.12
N ALA A 31 -15.25 6.00 -43.96
CA ALA A 31 -15.08 5.29 -42.69
C ALA A 31 -16.02 4.08 -42.56
N THR A 32 -15.44 2.91 -42.30
CA THR A 32 -16.14 1.65 -41.97
C THR A 32 -16.98 1.82 -40.71
N ARG A 33 -18.20 1.29 -40.67
CA ARG A 33 -19.00 1.29 -39.43
C ARG A 33 -18.33 0.40 -38.39
N THR A 34 -18.37 0.82 -37.13
CA THR A 34 -17.85 0.02 -36.01
C THR A 34 -19.00 -0.72 -35.35
N GLU A 35 -18.83 -2.03 -35.13
CA GLU A 35 -19.82 -2.83 -34.41
C GLU A 35 -19.72 -2.62 -32.89
N GLY A 36 -20.88 -2.46 -32.25
CA GLY A 36 -21.05 -2.55 -30.80
C GLY A 36 -20.34 -1.51 -29.96
N CYS A 37 -20.68 -0.22 -30.13
CA CYS A 37 -20.10 0.88 -29.36
C CYS A 37 -21.16 1.82 -28.79
N CYS A 38 -20.76 2.62 -27.79
CA CYS A 38 -21.59 3.70 -27.24
C CYS A 38 -21.33 5.01 -27.98
N PHE A 39 -22.40 5.71 -28.36
CA PHE A 39 -22.34 6.96 -29.12
C PHE A 39 -23.00 8.08 -28.32
N CYS A 40 -22.41 9.27 -28.37
CA CYS A 40 -22.98 10.44 -27.69
C CYS A 40 -24.36 10.77 -28.26
N ASP A 41 -25.29 11.13 -27.37
CA ASP A 41 -26.62 11.57 -27.75
C ASP A 41 -26.58 12.87 -28.55
N GLN A 42 -27.64 13.15 -29.32
CA GLN A 42 -27.72 14.36 -30.13
C GLN A 42 -27.56 15.62 -29.26
N GLY A 43 -26.65 16.52 -29.66
CA GLY A 43 -26.30 17.73 -28.89
C GLY A 43 -25.11 17.55 -27.94
N PHE A 44 -24.60 16.32 -27.80
CA PHE A 44 -23.39 16.00 -27.05
C PHE A 44 -22.25 15.60 -27.99
N VAL A 45 -21.02 15.84 -27.54
CA VAL A 45 -19.78 15.50 -28.26
C VAL A 45 -18.81 14.82 -27.32
N LEU A 46 -17.92 14.00 -27.87
CA LEU A 46 -16.96 13.24 -27.08
C LEU A 46 -15.82 14.15 -26.57
N SER A 47 -15.65 14.17 -25.24
CA SER A 47 -14.60 14.86 -24.50
C SER A 47 -13.80 13.82 -23.69
N GLY A 48 -12.74 13.29 -24.30
CA GLY A 48 -12.04 12.12 -23.75
C GLY A 48 -12.92 10.87 -23.84
N ASP A 49 -13.36 10.36 -22.69
CA ASP A 49 -14.22 9.18 -22.51
C ASP A 49 -15.67 9.53 -22.12
N GLU A 50 -16.04 10.81 -22.08
CA GLU A 50 -17.36 11.29 -21.66
C GLU A 50 -18.06 12.10 -22.76
N CYS A 51 -19.38 11.99 -22.82
CA CYS A 51 -20.21 12.79 -23.71
C CYS A 51 -20.68 14.06 -22.99
N VAL A 52 -20.27 15.21 -23.49
CA VAL A 52 -20.57 16.53 -22.88
C VAL A 52 -21.23 17.47 -23.89
N PRO A 53 -22.03 18.47 -23.45
CA PRO A 53 -22.49 19.52 -24.33
C PRO A 53 -21.31 20.24 -24.99
N ALA A 54 -21.46 20.69 -26.25
CA ALA A 54 -20.36 21.33 -26.98
C ALA A 54 -19.76 22.57 -26.27
N GLY A 55 -20.56 23.32 -25.49
CA GLY A 55 -20.09 24.44 -24.67
C GLY A 55 -19.30 24.04 -23.41
N GLU A 56 -19.23 22.75 -23.10
CA GLU A 56 -18.45 22.19 -22.00
C GLU A 56 -17.18 21.49 -22.47
N CYS A 57 -16.85 21.62 -23.76
CA CYS A 57 -15.56 21.19 -24.26
C CYS A 57 -14.41 21.85 -23.48
N GLY A 58 -13.38 21.05 -23.26
CA GLY A 58 -12.13 21.46 -22.66
C GLY A 58 -11.26 22.34 -23.55
N CYS A 59 -9.95 22.18 -23.43
CA CYS A 59 -8.95 23.07 -24.01
C CYS A 59 -7.90 22.29 -24.78
N GLU A 60 -7.40 22.88 -25.85
CA GLU A 60 -6.23 22.37 -26.56
C GLU A 60 -5.01 23.22 -26.23
N HIS A 61 -3.93 22.57 -25.81
CA HIS A 61 -2.67 23.23 -25.49
C HIS A 61 -1.50 22.38 -25.98
N ARG A 62 -0.70 22.93 -26.90
CA ARG A 62 0.46 22.26 -27.53
C ARG A 62 0.10 20.86 -28.07
N ASP A 63 -0.94 20.79 -28.90
CA ASP A 63 -1.41 19.56 -29.53
C ASP A 63 -1.82 18.45 -28.54
N ARG A 64 -2.22 18.82 -27.32
CA ARG A 64 -2.84 17.92 -26.35
C ARG A 64 -4.17 18.50 -25.86
N TYR A 65 -5.18 17.64 -25.78
CA TYR A 65 -6.49 18.00 -25.27
C TYR A 65 -6.57 17.76 -23.76
N TYR A 66 -7.15 18.73 -23.04
CA TYR A 66 -7.37 18.69 -21.60
C TYR A 66 -8.85 18.94 -21.31
N LYS A 67 -9.47 18.14 -20.45
CA LYS A 67 -10.88 18.30 -20.07
C LYS A 67 -11.10 19.65 -19.37
N LYS A 68 -12.32 20.17 -19.45
CA LYS A 68 -12.73 21.37 -18.69
C LYS A 68 -12.51 21.12 -17.20
N GLY A 69 -11.84 22.06 -16.53
CA GLY A 69 -11.45 21.97 -15.11
C GLY A 69 -10.14 21.22 -14.84
N GLN A 70 -9.54 20.57 -15.84
CA GLN A 70 -8.32 19.80 -15.65
C GLN A 70 -7.11 20.70 -15.40
N ASP A 71 -6.33 20.37 -14.37
CA ASP A 71 -5.00 20.90 -14.10
C ASP A 71 -3.92 20.04 -14.76
N PHE A 72 -2.89 20.66 -15.33
CA PHE A 72 -1.77 19.95 -15.95
C PHE A 72 -0.48 20.78 -15.92
N TYR A 73 0.68 20.12 -15.97
CA TYR A 73 1.96 20.79 -16.15
C TYR A 73 2.27 20.88 -17.65
N SER A 74 2.45 22.11 -18.16
CA SER A 74 2.93 22.35 -19.53
C SER A 74 4.47 22.28 -19.59
N SER A 75 5.13 22.51 -18.45
CA SER A 75 6.56 22.31 -18.21
C SER A 75 6.83 22.14 -16.72
N CYS A 76 8.07 21.83 -16.34
CA CYS A 76 8.49 21.77 -14.94
C CYS A 76 8.43 23.10 -14.19
N ARG A 77 8.12 24.20 -14.89
CA ARG A 77 8.03 25.55 -14.32
C ARG A 77 6.66 26.19 -14.50
N GLU A 78 5.71 25.47 -15.09
CA GLU A 78 4.44 26.06 -15.51
C GLU A 78 3.32 25.03 -15.35
N ARG A 79 2.31 25.40 -14.56
CA ARG A 79 1.08 24.62 -14.37
C ARG A 79 -0.08 25.42 -14.94
N CYS A 80 -0.95 24.72 -15.66
CA CYS A 80 -2.07 25.30 -16.35
C CYS A 80 -3.37 24.63 -15.93
N ARG A 81 -4.47 25.39 -15.98
CA ARG A 81 -5.84 24.93 -15.78
C ARG A 81 -6.70 25.25 -16.99
N CYS A 82 -7.45 24.27 -17.48
CA CYS A 82 -8.46 24.50 -18.50
C CYS A 82 -9.76 25.05 -17.87
N LYS A 83 -10.15 26.30 -18.16
CA LYS A 83 -11.36 26.93 -17.57
C LYS A 83 -12.65 26.62 -18.34
N GLY A 84 -12.55 26.33 -19.63
CA GLY A 84 -13.67 26.14 -20.56
C GLY A 84 -13.58 27.09 -21.76
N ASN A 85 -14.37 26.83 -22.81
CA ASN A 85 -14.32 27.56 -24.08
C ASN A 85 -12.91 27.61 -24.71
N GLY A 86 -12.09 26.59 -24.47
CA GLY A 86 -10.71 26.54 -24.96
C GLY A 86 -9.71 27.42 -24.19
N VAL A 87 -10.12 28.12 -23.12
CA VAL A 87 -9.24 29.02 -22.37
C VAL A 87 -8.37 28.25 -21.39
N VAL A 88 -7.05 28.40 -21.54
CA VAL A 88 -6.02 27.85 -20.66
C VAL A 88 -5.40 28.98 -19.86
N GLU A 89 -5.43 28.87 -18.55
CA GLU A 89 -4.75 29.79 -17.63
C GLU A 89 -3.53 29.08 -17.04
N CYS A 90 -2.35 29.68 -17.17
CA CYS A 90 -1.10 29.12 -16.65
C CYS A 90 -0.50 30.02 -15.58
N GLU A 91 0.15 29.40 -14.60
CA GLU A 91 0.91 30.03 -13.54
C GLU A 91 2.30 29.40 -13.44
N GLU A 92 3.28 30.23 -13.08
CA GLU A 92 4.64 29.74 -12.83
C GLU A 92 4.66 29.00 -11.49
N VAL A 93 5.13 27.74 -11.52
CA VAL A 93 5.21 26.88 -10.33
C VAL A 93 6.53 26.12 -10.32
N PHE A 94 7.01 25.76 -9.14
CA PHE A 94 8.20 24.93 -8.99
C PHE A 94 7.88 23.73 -8.10
N CYS A 95 8.41 22.57 -8.46
CA CYS A 95 8.37 21.41 -7.58
C CYS A 95 9.07 21.74 -6.26
N SER A 96 8.59 21.16 -5.16
CA SER A 96 9.25 21.35 -3.87
C SER A 96 10.63 20.67 -3.84
N ALA A 97 11.42 20.96 -2.80
CA ALA A 97 12.72 20.32 -2.60
C ALA A 97 12.65 18.78 -2.39
N HIS A 98 11.43 18.25 -2.23
CA HIS A 98 11.15 16.83 -2.01
C HIS A 98 10.37 16.20 -3.18
N GLU A 99 10.29 16.91 -4.29
CA GLU A 99 9.66 16.47 -5.53
C GLU A 99 10.63 16.62 -6.69
N GLU A 100 10.48 15.76 -7.68
CA GLU A 100 11.16 15.83 -8.94
C GLU A 100 10.15 16.01 -10.06
N CYS A 101 10.48 16.88 -11.02
CA CYS A 101 9.69 17.01 -12.23
C CYS A 101 10.03 15.86 -13.17
N ARG A 102 9.08 14.94 -13.35
CA ARG A 102 9.24 13.80 -14.26
C ARG A 102 7.92 13.44 -14.93
N VAL A 103 8.00 12.52 -15.88
CA VAL A 103 6.81 11.91 -16.49
C VAL A 103 6.55 10.59 -15.79
N GLU A 104 5.39 10.46 -15.16
CA GLU A 104 4.93 9.22 -14.53
C GLU A 104 3.59 8.84 -15.18
N ASP A 105 3.46 7.59 -15.65
CA ASP A 105 2.29 7.12 -16.42
C ASP A 105 1.87 8.02 -17.60
N GLY A 106 2.85 8.62 -18.29
CA GLY A 106 2.61 9.49 -19.44
C GLY A 106 2.09 10.90 -19.11
N VAL A 107 2.09 11.27 -17.82
CA VAL A 107 1.71 12.59 -17.31
C VAL A 107 2.94 13.30 -16.75
N LEU A 108 3.21 14.51 -17.22
CA LEU A 108 4.25 15.36 -16.65
C LEU A 108 3.73 16.01 -15.36
N GLY A 109 4.55 16.00 -14.32
CA GLY A 109 4.22 16.65 -13.06
C GLY A 109 5.36 16.64 -12.05
N CYS A 110 5.09 17.23 -10.90
CA CYS A 110 5.93 17.11 -9.72
C CYS A 110 5.54 15.84 -8.96
N TYR A 111 6.45 14.90 -8.85
CA TYR A 111 6.26 13.64 -8.15
C TYR A 111 7.25 13.53 -7.01
N PRO A 112 6.95 12.78 -5.93
CA PRO A 112 7.88 12.60 -4.83
C PRO A 112 9.25 12.10 -5.30
N ALA A 113 10.32 12.74 -4.82
CA ALA A 113 11.70 12.36 -5.17
C ALA A 113 12.07 10.99 -4.56
N GLY A 114 11.40 10.60 -3.49
CA GLY A 114 11.61 9.36 -2.78
C GLY A 114 10.42 9.04 -1.86
N TYR A 115 10.59 7.96 -1.11
CA TYR A 115 9.60 7.49 -0.15
C TYR A 115 10.28 6.98 1.12
N GLY A 116 9.71 7.35 2.27
CA GLY A 116 10.10 6.85 3.58
C GLY A 116 9.37 5.55 3.89
N ARG A 117 10.03 4.65 4.62
CA ARG A 117 9.48 3.34 4.98
C ARG A 117 9.53 3.15 6.49
N LEU A 118 8.36 3.03 7.11
CA LEU A 118 8.19 2.58 8.49
C LEU A 118 7.84 1.10 8.46
N VAL A 119 8.58 0.29 9.19
CA VAL A 119 8.38 -1.16 9.26
C VAL A 119 8.06 -1.56 10.69
N VAL A 120 7.12 -2.48 10.83
CA VAL A 120 6.94 -3.29 12.04
C VAL A 120 7.06 -4.75 11.64
N SER A 121 7.81 -5.56 12.40
CA SER A 121 8.02 -6.98 12.12
C SER A 121 8.20 -7.83 13.37
N GLY A 122 7.79 -9.10 13.37
CA GLY A 122 8.09 -10.05 14.46
C GLY A 122 7.37 -9.74 15.79
N ASP A 123 8.01 -10.01 16.93
CA ASP A 123 7.58 -9.60 18.28
C ASP A 123 7.99 -8.15 18.56
N PRO A 124 7.02 -7.24 18.50
CA PRO A 124 6.99 -6.26 17.46
C PRO A 124 8.24 -5.36 17.50
N HIS A 125 9.13 -5.62 16.54
CA HIS A 125 10.29 -4.81 16.25
C HIS A 125 9.91 -3.70 15.26
N TYR A 126 10.35 -2.48 15.55
CA TYR A 126 10.07 -1.29 14.76
C TYR A 126 11.32 -0.78 14.08
N MET A 127 11.17 -0.26 12.86
CA MET A 127 12.16 0.58 12.20
C MET A 127 11.47 1.85 11.73
N THR A 128 11.90 2.99 12.28
CA THR A 128 11.37 4.32 11.93
C THR A 128 11.63 4.67 10.47
N PHE A 129 10.99 5.73 9.97
CA PHE A 129 11.21 6.21 8.61
C PHE A 129 12.68 6.59 8.32
N ASP A 130 13.44 7.00 9.34
CA ASP A 130 14.85 7.36 9.25
C ASP A 130 15.80 6.20 9.62
N GLY A 131 15.25 5.01 9.90
CA GLY A 131 15.99 3.76 10.08
C GLY A 131 16.42 3.46 11.52
N ARG A 132 15.88 4.15 12.53
CA ARG A 132 16.11 3.81 13.94
C ARG A 132 15.29 2.58 14.32
N ALA A 133 15.98 1.52 14.74
CA ALA A 133 15.35 0.30 15.24
C ALA A 133 15.04 0.40 16.74
N PHE A 134 13.92 -0.18 17.17
CA PHE A 134 13.56 -0.35 18.58
C PHE A 134 12.45 -1.39 18.78
N ASP A 135 12.32 -1.86 20.02
CA ASP A 135 11.34 -2.89 20.38
C ASP A 135 10.21 -2.26 21.20
N LEU A 136 8.99 -2.75 20.97
CA LEU A 136 7.83 -2.33 21.74
C LEU A 136 7.23 -3.53 22.44
N LEU A 137 7.22 -3.49 23.77
CA LEU A 137 6.59 -4.53 24.58
C LEU A 137 5.32 -3.93 25.16
N GLY A 138 4.15 -4.37 24.70
CA GLY A 138 2.87 -3.82 25.12
C GLY A 138 1.70 -4.22 24.23
N SER A 139 0.50 -4.25 24.81
CA SER A 139 -0.70 -4.78 24.17
C SER A 139 -1.73 -3.70 23.83
N CYS A 140 -1.26 -2.47 23.64
CA CYS A 140 -2.11 -1.30 23.46
C CYS A 140 -2.23 -0.91 21.98
N THR A 141 -3.07 0.09 21.73
CA THR A 141 -3.13 0.79 20.46
C THR A 141 -2.17 1.97 20.50
N TYR A 142 -1.27 2.04 19.51
CA TYR A 142 -0.27 3.10 19.40
C TYR A 142 -0.40 3.87 18.10
N VAL A 143 -0.04 5.16 18.13
CA VAL A 143 0.07 6.00 16.94
C VAL A 143 1.38 5.68 16.23
N LEU A 144 1.30 4.98 15.09
CA LEU A 144 2.47 4.69 14.27
C LEU A 144 2.97 5.94 13.56
N ALA A 145 2.08 6.61 12.83
CA ALA A 145 2.39 7.80 12.08
C ALA A 145 1.12 8.60 11.87
N ARG A 146 1.20 9.92 12.01
CA ARG A 146 0.14 10.85 11.60
C ARG A 146 0.76 12.14 11.10
N LEU A 147 -0.02 12.93 10.34
CA LEU A 147 0.39 14.27 9.97
C LEU A 147 0.31 15.20 11.19
N CYS A 148 1.43 15.84 11.55
CA CYS A 148 1.53 16.68 12.75
C CYS A 148 1.81 18.14 12.43
N LYS A 149 2.34 18.42 11.23
CA LYS A 149 2.49 19.78 10.68
C LYS A 149 1.65 19.91 9.40
N PRO A 150 0.36 20.28 9.52
CA PRO A 150 -0.55 20.35 8.38
C PRO A 150 -0.02 21.26 7.27
N ASP A 151 -0.22 20.84 6.02
CA ASP A 151 0.04 21.63 4.82
C ASP A 151 -1.16 21.42 3.89
N PRO A 152 -1.77 22.47 3.31
CA PRO A 152 -2.91 22.32 2.40
C PRO A 152 -2.66 21.41 1.18
N ARG A 153 -1.38 21.17 0.83
CA ARG A 153 -0.99 20.28 -0.27
C ARG A 153 -0.89 18.81 0.13
N LEU A 154 -0.91 18.51 1.43
CA LEU A 154 -0.77 17.15 1.95
C LEU A 154 -2.13 16.61 2.40
N ALA A 155 -2.39 15.34 2.11
CA ALA A 155 -3.52 14.65 2.70
C ALA A 155 -3.27 14.40 4.18
N ASN A 156 -4.23 14.77 5.02
CA ASN A 156 -4.20 14.37 6.42
C ASN A 156 -4.38 12.85 6.54
N PHE A 157 -3.62 12.23 7.43
CA PHE A 157 -3.70 10.80 7.68
C PHE A 157 -3.29 10.45 9.12
N SER A 158 -3.74 9.29 9.57
CA SER A 158 -3.25 8.64 10.78
C SER A 158 -3.23 7.13 10.61
N VAL A 159 -2.16 6.49 11.07
CA VAL A 159 -2.00 5.03 11.14
C VAL A 159 -1.84 4.64 12.60
N LEU A 160 -2.70 3.74 13.05
CA LEU A 160 -2.69 3.15 14.37
C LEU A 160 -2.42 1.65 14.26
N LEU A 161 -1.72 1.10 15.25
CA LEU A 161 -1.50 -0.33 15.39
C LEU A 161 -1.89 -0.77 16.79
N GLU A 162 -2.80 -1.73 16.85
CA GLU A 162 -3.18 -2.45 18.07
C GLU A 162 -2.40 -3.76 18.14
N HIS A 163 -1.76 -3.98 19.29
CA HIS A 163 -1.14 -5.25 19.65
C HIS A 163 -2.05 -6.02 20.60
N ASP A 164 -2.07 -7.34 20.50
CA ASP A 164 -2.73 -8.19 21.50
C ASP A 164 -1.78 -8.51 22.67
N ALA A 165 -2.32 -8.93 23.81
CA ALA A 165 -1.54 -9.23 25.03
C ALA A 165 -0.66 -10.49 24.95
N GLY A 166 -0.55 -11.08 23.76
CA GLY A 166 0.22 -12.30 23.53
C GLY A 166 -0.44 -13.54 24.14
N GLY A 167 -0.29 -14.67 23.45
CA GLY A 167 -0.64 -15.99 23.98
C GLY A 167 0.49 -16.56 24.84
N ARG A 168 0.71 -17.89 24.77
CA ARG A 168 1.88 -18.55 25.42
C ARG A 168 3.18 -17.83 25.02
N GLY A 169 3.82 -17.15 25.96
CA GLY A 169 5.11 -16.48 25.76
C GLY A 169 5.14 -14.97 26.04
N ASN A 170 3.99 -14.31 26.28
CA ASN A 170 3.91 -12.85 26.50
C ASN A 170 4.46 -11.98 25.34
N VAL A 171 4.39 -12.50 24.11
CA VAL A 171 4.85 -11.85 22.87
C VAL A 171 3.70 -11.07 22.24
N ALA A 172 3.88 -9.76 22.06
CA ALA A 172 2.83 -8.86 21.57
C ALA A 172 2.72 -9.00 20.04
N LEU A 173 1.62 -9.57 19.56
CA LEU A 173 1.40 -9.73 18.12
C LEU A 173 0.52 -8.62 17.57
N MET A 174 0.83 -8.19 16.35
CA MET A 174 -0.05 -7.30 15.59
C MET A 174 -1.46 -7.90 15.50
N LYS A 175 -2.44 -7.15 15.97
CA LYS A 175 -3.84 -7.56 15.97
C LYS A 175 -4.62 -6.81 14.94
N LYS A 176 -4.53 -5.47 14.96
CA LYS A 176 -5.37 -4.61 14.13
C LYS A 176 -4.62 -3.36 13.67
N VAL A 177 -4.63 -3.11 12.38
CA VAL A 177 -4.12 -1.89 11.76
C VAL A 177 -5.29 -1.00 11.41
N ILE A 178 -5.26 0.27 11.80
CA ILE A 178 -6.31 1.25 11.50
C ILE A 178 -5.67 2.43 10.79
N ILE A 179 -6.18 2.77 9.60
CA ILE A 179 -5.72 3.93 8.85
C ILE A 179 -6.90 4.83 8.51
N SER A 180 -6.75 6.11 8.83
CA SER A 180 -7.69 7.15 8.42
C SER A 180 -7.03 8.05 7.38
N ILE A 181 -7.63 8.16 6.19
CA ILE A 181 -7.12 8.97 5.08
C ILE A 181 -8.25 9.35 4.12
N HIS A 182 -8.23 10.57 3.57
CA HIS A 182 -9.24 11.09 2.65
C HIS A 182 -10.70 11.02 3.16
N GLY A 183 -10.90 10.96 4.48
CA GLY A 183 -12.22 10.86 5.12
C GLY A 183 -12.70 9.42 5.34
N TYR A 184 -11.96 8.42 4.88
CA TYR A 184 -12.24 7.01 5.12
C TYR A 184 -11.43 6.49 6.31
N THR A 185 -11.99 5.52 7.04
CA THR A 185 -11.28 4.74 8.05
C THR A 185 -11.28 3.27 7.65
N VAL A 186 -10.10 2.75 7.32
CA VAL A 186 -9.89 1.33 6.99
C VAL A 186 -9.33 0.62 8.20
N SER A 187 -9.92 -0.51 8.56
CA SER A 187 -9.40 -1.37 9.62
C SER A 187 -9.12 -2.77 9.11
N MET A 188 -7.94 -3.30 9.44
CA MET A 188 -7.45 -4.61 9.01
C MET A 188 -7.08 -5.40 10.26
N GLU A 189 -7.95 -6.34 10.63
CA GLU A 189 -7.78 -7.17 11.83
C GLU A 189 -7.38 -8.59 11.43
N ARG A 190 -6.43 -9.18 12.18
CA ARG A 190 -5.95 -10.54 11.93
C ARG A 190 -7.11 -11.55 11.95
N GLY A 191 -7.23 -12.36 10.90
CA GLY A 191 -8.30 -13.36 10.78
C GLY A 191 -9.68 -12.80 10.41
N ARG A 192 -9.83 -11.49 10.19
CA ARG A 192 -11.04 -10.87 9.63
C ARG A 192 -10.71 -10.19 8.30
N LYS A 193 -11.65 -10.24 7.36
CA LYS A 193 -11.47 -9.73 6.00
C LYS A 193 -11.73 -8.21 5.89
N TRP A 194 -11.08 -7.39 6.74
CA TRP A 194 -11.05 -5.91 6.70
C TRP A 194 -12.41 -5.16 6.64
N GLU A 195 -12.40 -3.88 7.04
CA GLU A 195 -13.58 -3.03 7.12
C GLU A 195 -13.25 -1.60 6.65
N VAL A 196 -14.20 -0.94 5.97
CA VAL A 196 -14.15 0.50 5.63
C VAL A 196 -15.35 1.15 6.29
N ASP A 197 -15.09 2.14 7.14
CA ASP A 197 -16.11 2.87 7.91
C ASP A 197 -17.08 1.96 8.70
N GLY A 198 -16.57 0.80 9.14
CA GLY A 198 -17.30 -0.21 9.91
C GLY A 198 -18.06 -1.24 9.08
N GLU A 199 -18.01 -1.15 7.75
CA GLU A 199 -18.63 -2.10 6.83
C GLU A 199 -17.60 -3.04 6.20
N ARG A 200 -18.00 -4.29 5.99
CA ARG A 200 -17.14 -5.32 5.36
C ARG A 200 -17.30 -5.32 3.85
N TYR A 201 -16.19 -5.54 3.17
CA TYR A 201 -16.13 -5.53 1.71
C TYR A 201 -15.28 -6.71 1.22
N THR A 202 -15.51 -7.11 -0.03
CA THR A 202 -14.64 -8.07 -0.75
C THR A 202 -13.59 -7.30 -1.55
N LEU A 203 -12.36 -7.81 -1.61
CA LEU A 203 -11.25 -7.20 -2.36
C LEU A 203 -11.18 -7.74 -3.79
N PRO A 204 -10.68 -6.93 -4.75
CA PRO A 204 -10.20 -5.55 -4.60
C PRO A 204 -11.33 -4.51 -4.50
N LEU A 205 -11.08 -3.42 -3.77
CA LEU A 205 -12.01 -2.28 -3.62
C LEU A 205 -11.36 -0.99 -4.11
N VAL A 206 -12.12 -0.20 -4.86
CA VAL A 206 -11.79 1.19 -5.20
C VAL A 206 -12.95 2.07 -4.79
N MET A 207 -12.69 3.07 -3.96
CA MET A 207 -13.72 4.02 -3.53
C MET A 207 -14.21 4.85 -4.72
N GLU A 208 -15.46 5.33 -4.67
CA GLU A 208 -16.09 6.08 -5.77
C GLU A 208 -15.26 7.29 -6.25
N ASN A 209 -14.60 7.97 -5.32
CA ASN A 209 -13.75 9.13 -5.61
C ASN A 209 -12.36 8.76 -6.15
N LYS A 210 -12.06 7.47 -6.29
CA LYS A 210 -10.79 6.88 -6.76
C LYS A 210 -9.56 7.30 -5.95
N LYS A 211 -9.74 7.86 -4.75
CA LYS A 211 -8.63 8.31 -3.89
C LYS A 211 -8.06 7.22 -3.01
N LEU A 212 -8.78 6.13 -2.86
CA LEU A 212 -8.39 5.01 -2.03
C LEU A 212 -8.70 3.71 -2.76
N ARG A 213 -7.70 2.83 -2.74
CA ARG A 213 -7.76 1.51 -3.32
C ARG A 213 -7.18 0.52 -2.31
N VAL A 214 -7.84 -0.62 -2.20
CA VAL A 214 -7.39 -1.73 -1.36
C VAL A 214 -7.43 -3.00 -2.20
N SER A 215 -6.38 -3.82 -2.13
CA SER A 215 -6.29 -5.12 -2.82
C SER A 215 -5.70 -6.19 -1.90
N GLN A 216 -6.00 -7.45 -2.20
CA GLN A 216 -5.32 -8.60 -1.58
C GLN A 216 -4.38 -9.21 -2.60
N GLU A 217 -3.08 -9.17 -2.31
CA GLU A 217 -2.02 -9.61 -3.21
C GLU A 217 -1.10 -10.58 -2.46
N GLY A 218 -1.19 -11.87 -2.84
CA GLY A 218 -0.62 -12.97 -2.08
C GLY A 218 -1.19 -13.00 -0.65
N ASN A 219 -0.29 -13.04 0.33
CA ASN A 219 -0.63 -13.00 1.76
C ASN A 219 -0.90 -11.57 2.29
N ASN A 220 -0.83 -10.54 1.44
CA ASN A 220 -0.82 -9.15 1.88
C ASN A 220 -2.12 -8.43 1.55
N ILE A 221 -2.57 -7.59 2.47
CA ILE A 221 -3.54 -6.53 2.21
C ILE A 221 -2.74 -5.28 1.88
N ILE A 222 -2.97 -4.72 0.70
CA ILE A 222 -2.29 -3.52 0.19
C ILE A 222 -3.31 -2.40 0.08
N LEU A 223 -3.02 -1.28 0.72
CA LEU A 223 -3.78 -0.04 0.60
C LEU A 223 -2.93 1.00 -0.12
N GLN A 224 -3.54 1.65 -1.10
CA GLN A 224 -2.92 2.72 -1.88
C GLN A 224 -3.84 3.93 -1.88
N ALA A 225 -3.31 5.08 -1.43
CA ALA A 225 -4.01 6.34 -1.47
C ALA A 225 -3.46 7.25 -2.58
N SER A 226 -4.30 8.09 -3.17
CA SER A 226 -3.88 9.04 -4.21
C SER A 226 -2.92 10.13 -3.72
N SER A 227 -2.76 10.27 -2.40
CA SER A 227 -1.69 11.07 -1.80
C SER A 227 -0.28 10.48 -1.97
N GLY A 228 -0.18 9.23 -2.45
CA GLY A 228 1.07 8.47 -2.54
C GLY A 228 1.38 7.65 -1.28
N LEU A 229 0.57 7.74 -0.22
CA LEU A 229 0.69 6.85 0.93
C LEU A 229 0.32 5.42 0.54
N GLN A 230 1.14 4.47 0.96
CA GLN A 230 0.87 3.04 0.80
C GLN A 230 1.03 2.31 2.13
N LEU A 231 0.23 1.27 2.32
CA LEU A 231 0.32 0.39 3.47
C LEU A 231 0.24 -1.05 2.99
N LEU A 232 1.14 -1.89 3.47
CA LEU A 232 1.15 -3.33 3.20
C LEU A 232 1.17 -4.06 4.54
N TYR A 233 0.17 -4.92 4.76
CA TYR A 233 0.05 -5.72 5.97
C TYR A 233 -0.14 -7.19 5.60
N ASN A 234 0.74 -8.07 6.08
CA ASN A 234 0.67 -9.51 5.78
C ASN A 234 -0.29 -10.29 6.70
N VAL A 235 -1.10 -9.58 7.50
CA VAL A 235 -2.10 -10.15 8.42
C VAL A 235 -1.49 -11.05 9.51
N ALA A 236 -0.18 -10.97 9.72
CA ALA A 236 0.54 -11.78 10.70
C ALA A 236 1.66 -10.98 11.39
N SER A 237 2.83 -10.91 10.75
CA SER A 237 4.09 -10.53 11.35
C SER A 237 4.79 -9.36 10.66
N TYR A 238 4.18 -8.72 9.66
CA TYR A 238 4.80 -7.65 8.88
C TYR A 238 3.82 -6.56 8.51
N LEU A 239 4.18 -5.33 8.85
CA LEU A 239 3.51 -4.10 8.44
C LEU A 239 4.55 -3.16 7.85
N LEU A 240 4.23 -2.60 6.69
CA LEU A 240 5.02 -1.60 6.00
C LEU A 240 4.14 -0.39 5.70
N VAL A 241 4.55 0.79 6.16
CA VAL A 241 3.93 2.07 5.83
C VAL A 241 4.92 2.85 4.98
N ILE A 242 4.49 3.24 3.79
CA ILE A 242 5.28 4.02 2.83
C ILE A 242 4.64 5.40 2.71
N ILE A 243 5.44 6.46 2.89
CA ILE A 243 4.99 7.84 2.70
C ILE A 243 5.93 8.58 1.73
N PRO A 244 5.39 9.47 0.88
CA PRO A 244 6.20 10.33 0.02
C PRO A 244 7.14 11.27 0.78
N ASP A 245 8.26 11.65 0.15
CA ASP A 245 9.19 12.68 0.67
C ASP A 245 8.54 14.04 0.92
N THR A 246 7.38 14.32 0.30
CA THR A 246 6.62 15.54 0.58
C THR A 246 6.13 15.63 2.03
N TYR A 247 6.09 14.50 2.75
CA TYR A 247 5.78 14.41 4.18
C TYR A 247 7.00 14.58 5.12
N ARG A 248 8.21 14.70 4.57
CA ARG A 248 9.46 14.80 5.33
C ARG A 248 9.41 15.93 6.36
N GLY A 249 9.71 15.61 7.62
CA GLY A 249 9.71 16.54 8.76
C GLY A 249 8.32 17.03 9.21
N ARG A 250 7.23 16.44 8.69
CA ARG A 250 5.84 16.85 8.97
C ARG A 250 5.00 15.78 9.67
N VAL A 251 5.49 14.55 9.73
CA VAL A 251 4.85 13.44 10.44
C VAL A 251 5.37 13.34 11.87
N CYS A 252 4.63 12.65 12.72
CA CYS A 252 5.08 12.24 14.04
C CYS A 252 4.34 10.97 14.49
N GLY A 253 4.90 10.26 15.47
CA GLY A 253 4.42 8.98 15.98
C GLY A 253 5.59 8.07 16.32
N LEU A 254 5.31 6.79 16.53
CA LEU A 254 6.34 5.76 16.73
C LEU A 254 7.28 5.59 15.53
N GLY A 255 6.85 5.98 14.33
CA GLY A 255 7.68 5.99 13.13
C GLY A 255 8.68 7.14 13.05
N GLY A 256 8.77 7.99 14.07
CA GLY A 256 9.66 9.15 14.06
C GLY A 256 9.07 10.35 13.32
N ASN A 257 9.93 11.29 12.95
CA ASN A 257 9.52 12.55 12.31
C ASN A 257 9.83 12.62 10.80
N TYR A 258 10.53 11.59 10.30
CA TYR A 258 10.96 11.44 8.91
C TYR A 258 11.73 12.67 8.41
N ASN A 259 12.85 13.03 9.01
CA ASN A 259 13.68 14.16 8.58
C ASN A 259 15.06 13.74 8.04
N GLY A 260 15.40 12.46 8.12
CA GLY A 260 16.69 11.87 7.75
C GLY A 260 17.72 11.79 8.88
N ASP A 261 17.33 12.06 10.12
CA ASP A 261 18.16 11.96 11.32
C ASP A 261 17.56 10.96 12.33
N PRO A 262 18.02 9.70 12.35
CA PRO A 262 17.52 8.71 13.31
C PRO A 262 17.79 9.11 14.77
N GLY A 263 18.76 9.99 15.03
CA GLY A 263 19.09 10.45 16.38
C GLY A 263 17.93 11.15 17.09
N ASP A 264 17.02 11.76 16.34
CA ASP A 264 15.94 12.59 16.86
C ASP A 264 14.53 11.99 16.66
N ASP A 265 14.44 10.72 16.29
CA ASP A 265 13.17 10.04 16.04
C ASP A 265 12.32 9.83 17.30
N PHE A 266 12.95 9.72 18.47
CA PHE A 266 12.25 9.51 19.75
C PHE A 266 11.70 10.82 20.30
N ARG A 267 10.86 11.50 19.51
CA ARG A 267 10.15 12.71 19.93
C ARG A 267 8.82 12.35 20.57
N LEU A 268 8.57 12.95 21.73
CA LEU A 268 7.28 12.90 22.41
C LEU A 268 6.24 13.72 21.63
N PRO A 269 4.93 13.56 21.90
CA PRO A 269 3.88 14.38 21.27
C PRO A 269 4.07 15.89 21.45
N GLY A 270 4.72 16.33 22.53
CA GLY A 270 5.08 17.73 22.79
C GLY A 270 6.31 18.24 22.02
N GLY A 271 7.00 17.38 21.29
CA GLY A 271 8.16 17.71 20.44
C GLY A 271 9.53 17.59 21.12
N SER A 272 9.61 17.42 22.44
CA SER A 272 10.85 17.12 23.16
C SER A 272 11.35 15.69 22.88
N LEU A 273 12.65 15.47 23.06
CA LEU A 273 13.23 14.12 22.96
C LEU A 273 12.95 13.32 24.23
N ALA A 274 12.56 12.07 24.05
CA ALA A 274 12.43 11.10 25.14
C ALA A 274 13.81 10.77 25.72
N GLN A 275 13.83 10.48 27.02
CA GLN A 275 15.02 10.02 27.75
C GLN A 275 15.22 8.51 27.64
N SER A 276 14.18 7.75 27.30
CA SER A 276 14.22 6.30 27.10
C SER A 276 13.23 5.83 26.02
N THR A 277 13.46 4.63 25.49
CA THR A 277 12.52 3.96 24.58
C THR A 277 11.15 3.77 25.24
N GLU A 278 11.13 3.42 26.54
CA GLU A 278 9.90 3.22 27.30
C GLU A 278 9.06 4.50 27.41
N GLU A 279 9.69 5.64 27.70
CA GLU A 279 9.02 6.94 27.71
C GLU A 279 8.45 7.29 26.34
N PHE A 280 9.25 7.07 25.28
CA PHE A 280 8.83 7.31 23.91
C PHE A 280 7.59 6.48 23.55
N VAL A 281 7.64 5.16 23.74
CA VAL A 281 6.55 4.23 23.44
C VAL A 281 5.28 4.59 24.21
N THR A 282 5.40 4.82 25.52
CA THR A 282 4.27 5.13 26.40
C THR A 282 3.58 6.44 25.98
N SER A 283 4.35 7.43 25.53
CA SER A 283 3.81 8.73 25.12
C SER A 283 2.93 8.69 23.86
N TRP A 284 3.08 7.67 23.03
CA TRP A 284 2.32 7.48 21.78
C TRP A 284 1.15 6.49 21.89
N LYS A 285 0.87 6.03 23.11
CA LYS A 285 -0.28 5.19 23.46
C LYS A 285 -1.59 5.97 23.32
N MET A 286 -2.58 5.37 22.68
CA MET A 286 -3.93 5.94 22.60
C MET A 286 -4.65 5.78 23.95
N PRO A 287 -5.39 6.81 24.42
CA PRO A 287 -6.26 6.68 25.58
C PRO A 287 -7.30 5.58 25.35
N MET A 288 -7.47 4.67 26.30
CA MET A 288 -8.53 3.65 26.29
C MET A 288 -9.49 3.90 27.44
N GLU A 289 -10.79 3.72 27.21
CA GLU A 289 -11.83 3.93 28.24
C GLU A 289 -11.73 2.92 29.39
N ASP A 290 -11.17 1.74 29.16
CA ASP A 290 -11.26 0.60 30.10
C ASP A 290 -9.92 0.12 30.69
N GLY A 291 -8.80 0.81 30.47
CA GLY A 291 -7.51 0.48 31.10
C GLY A 291 -6.99 -0.95 30.87
N ALA A 292 -7.51 -1.65 29.86
CA ALA A 292 -7.39 -3.11 29.69
C ALA A 292 -6.11 -3.58 28.97
N CYS A 293 -5.15 -2.70 28.69
CA CYS A 293 -3.92 -3.05 27.98
C CYS A 293 -2.68 -2.87 28.85
N ALA A 294 -1.69 -3.73 28.63
CA ALA A 294 -0.46 -3.80 29.42
C ALA A 294 0.64 -2.92 28.84
N ASP A 295 1.33 -2.18 29.71
CA ASP A 295 2.62 -1.57 29.40
C ASP A 295 3.72 -2.60 29.72
N GLY A 296 4.47 -3.03 28.71
CA GLY A 296 5.49 -4.05 28.87
C GLY A 296 4.94 -5.44 29.21
N CYS A 297 5.73 -6.20 29.96
CA CYS A 297 5.46 -7.60 30.30
C CYS A 297 4.60 -7.73 31.57
N ASN A 298 3.52 -6.95 31.71
CA ASN A 298 2.58 -7.04 32.85
C ASN A 298 3.25 -6.91 34.24
N GLY A 299 4.27 -6.06 34.37
CA GLY A 299 5.02 -5.88 35.61
C GLY A 299 5.99 -7.03 35.97
N GLN A 300 6.15 -8.02 35.08
CA GLN A 300 7.21 -9.03 35.15
C GLN A 300 8.44 -8.55 34.38
N ALA A 301 9.62 -9.10 34.71
CA ALA A 301 10.81 -8.88 33.92
C ALA A 301 10.58 -9.47 32.51
N CYS A 302 10.76 -8.64 31.48
CA CYS A 302 10.65 -9.12 30.12
C CYS A 302 11.75 -10.15 29.83
N PRO A 303 11.44 -11.18 29.01
CA PRO A 303 12.46 -12.11 28.54
C PRO A 303 13.64 -11.33 27.96
N THR A 304 14.84 -11.68 28.39
CA THR A 304 16.07 -11.12 27.83
C THR A 304 16.89 -12.25 27.28
N CYS A 305 17.46 -12.02 26.11
CA CYS A 305 18.26 -12.98 25.37
C CYS A 305 19.66 -12.43 25.23
N ASP A 306 20.65 -13.17 25.72
CA ASP A 306 22.04 -12.78 25.56
C ASP A 306 22.66 -13.38 24.27
N ALA A 307 23.94 -13.09 24.04
CA ALA A 307 24.65 -13.60 22.87
C ALA A 307 24.78 -15.13 22.87
N GLY A 308 24.82 -15.77 24.04
CA GLY A 308 24.85 -17.22 24.18
C GLY A 308 23.51 -17.87 23.85
N ASP A 309 22.41 -17.23 24.27
CA ASP A 309 21.04 -17.71 23.98
C ASP A 309 20.70 -17.63 22.49
N THR A 310 21.21 -16.61 21.80
CA THR A 310 20.94 -16.37 20.37
C THR A 310 21.92 -17.09 19.43
N ALA A 311 23.12 -17.44 19.89
CA ALA A 311 24.16 -18.08 19.07
C ALA A 311 23.69 -19.31 18.27
N PRO A 312 22.85 -20.23 18.81
CA PRO A 312 22.40 -21.41 18.07
C PRO A 312 21.58 -21.07 16.81
N TYR A 313 20.89 -19.94 16.78
CA TYR A 313 19.98 -19.55 15.69
C TYR A 313 20.67 -18.76 14.57
N GLY A 314 21.97 -18.44 14.72
CA GLY A 314 22.73 -17.67 13.74
C GLY A 314 23.14 -18.44 12.48
N ALA A 315 22.92 -19.76 12.44
CA ALA A 315 23.27 -20.62 11.32
C ALA A 315 22.27 -20.53 10.15
N SER A 316 22.69 -20.96 8.95
CA SER A 316 21.94 -20.82 7.70
C SER A 316 20.68 -21.69 7.59
N ASP A 317 20.50 -22.64 8.51
CA ASP A 317 19.29 -23.44 8.68
C ASP A 317 18.25 -22.78 9.62
N SER A 318 18.57 -21.59 10.15
CA SER A 318 17.71 -20.75 10.99
C SER A 318 17.78 -19.28 10.53
N CYS A 319 17.94 -18.31 11.43
CA CYS A 319 17.98 -16.88 11.07
C CYS A 319 19.12 -16.53 10.12
N GLY A 320 20.22 -17.30 10.10
CA GLY A 320 21.34 -17.10 9.18
C GLY A 320 20.94 -17.12 7.71
N LEU A 321 19.81 -17.73 7.36
CA LEU A 321 19.25 -17.72 6.00
C LEU A 321 19.00 -16.29 5.48
N ILE A 322 18.64 -15.35 6.36
CA ILE A 322 18.37 -13.94 6.01
C ILE A 322 19.63 -13.24 5.46
N ARG A 323 20.79 -13.54 6.04
CA ARG A 323 22.08 -12.90 5.72
C ARG A 323 22.93 -13.68 4.74
N ASP A 324 22.52 -14.89 4.35
CA ASP A 324 23.28 -15.71 3.41
C ASP A 324 23.24 -15.08 2.01
N PRO A 325 24.37 -14.59 1.48
CA PRO A 325 24.41 -13.96 0.14
C PRO A 325 24.21 -14.96 -0.99
N THR A 326 24.40 -16.26 -0.71
CA THR A 326 24.15 -17.37 -1.65
C THR A 326 22.80 -18.04 -1.42
N GLY A 327 22.08 -17.62 -0.37
CA GLY A 327 20.78 -18.12 0.01
C GLY A 327 19.63 -17.51 -0.79
N PRO A 328 18.38 -17.84 -0.45
CA PRO A 328 17.20 -17.48 -1.22
C PRO A 328 16.92 -15.97 -1.26
N PHE A 329 17.51 -15.21 -0.34
CA PHE A 329 17.34 -13.75 -0.25
C PHE A 329 18.55 -12.95 -0.74
N GLY A 330 19.63 -13.58 -1.21
CA GLY A 330 20.87 -12.88 -1.55
C GLY A 330 20.72 -11.77 -2.59
N SER A 331 19.84 -11.96 -3.59
CA SER A 331 19.47 -10.96 -4.60
C SER A 331 18.75 -9.73 -4.04
N CYS A 332 18.15 -9.84 -2.85
CA CYS A 332 17.41 -8.77 -2.18
C CYS A 332 18.32 -7.87 -1.34
N HIS A 333 19.47 -8.35 -0.87
CA HIS A 333 20.38 -7.60 0.02
C HIS A 333 20.75 -6.19 -0.47
N PRO A 334 20.95 -5.94 -1.78
CA PRO A 334 21.21 -4.58 -2.29
C PRO A 334 20.02 -3.62 -2.16
N ARG A 335 18.80 -4.13 -2.00
CA ARG A 335 17.55 -3.34 -1.90
C ARG A 335 17.04 -3.24 -0.47
N VAL A 336 17.20 -4.30 0.31
CA VAL A 336 16.78 -4.37 1.72
C VAL A 336 17.91 -4.96 2.55
N SER A 337 18.46 -4.16 3.46
CA SER A 337 19.53 -4.60 4.36
C SER A 337 19.05 -5.78 5.22
N PRO A 338 19.79 -6.90 5.28
CA PRO A 338 19.42 -8.06 6.09
C PRO A 338 19.73 -7.89 7.59
N VAL A 339 20.44 -6.84 7.98
CA VAL A 339 21.05 -6.72 9.33
C VAL A 339 19.99 -6.70 10.43
N GLU A 340 19.04 -5.77 10.39
CA GLU A 340 18.02 -5.65 11.44
C GLU A 340 17.04 -6.83 11.42
N TYR A 341 16.63 -7.29 10.23
CA TYR A 341 15.76 -8.47 10.11
C TYR A 341 16.41 -9.74 10.69
N PHE A 342 17.72 -9.91 10.53
CA PHE A 342 18.44 -11.00 11.17
C PHE A 342 18.46 -10.86 12.69
N ASN A 343 18.74 -9.65 13.21
CA ASN A 343 18.80 -9.41 14.65
C ASN A 343 17.43 -9.63 15.30
N HIS A 344 16.35 -9.15 14.66
CA HIS A 344 14.96 -9.39 15.06
C HIS A 344 14.67 -10.89 15.10
N CYS A 345 15.03 -11.64 14.06
CA CYS A 345 14.84 -13.10 14.02
C CYS A 345 15.54 -13.81 15.19
N LEU A 346 16.79 -13.45 15.50
CA LEU A 346 17.52 -14.05 16.62
C LEU A 346 16.80 -13.82 17.96
N HIS A 347 16.32 -12.59 18.17
CA HIS A 347 15.61 -12.21 19.36
C HIS A 347 14.27 -12.95 19.47
N ASP A 348 13.44 -12.87 18.42
CA ASP A 348 12.13 -13.53 18.32
C ASP A 348 12.21 -15.02 18.69
N ILE A 349 13.12 -15.77 18.06
CA ILE A 349 13.26 -17.21 18.27
C ILE A 349 13.77 -17.50 19.68
N CYS A 350 14.70 -16.68 20.20
CA CYS A 350 15.21 -16.87 21.54
C CYS A 350 14.12 -16.67 22.60
N VAL A 351 13.35 -15.58 22.52
CA VAL A 351 12.20 -15.32 23.42
C VAL A 351 11.16 -16.44 23.32
N ALA A 352 10.96 -16.98 22.11
CA ALA A 352 10.07 -18.10 21.86
C ALA A 352 10.68 -19.49 22.18
N ALA A 353 11.86 -19.55 22.83
CA ALA A 353 12.55 -20.78 23.20
C ALA A 353 12.74 -21.78 22.03
N GLY A 354 13.08 -21.26 20.84
CA GLY A 354 13.35 -22.07 19.66
C GLY A 354 12.12 -22.47 18.85
N ALA A 355 10.97 -21.81 19.06
CA ALA A 355 9.74 -22.13 18.35
C ALA A 355 9.88 -21.94 16.83
N HIS A 356 9.62 -23.01 16.06
CA HIS A 356 9.84 -23.02 14.61
C HIS A 356 8.84 -22.15 13.83
N ASP A 357 7.61 -22.01 14.32
CA ASP A 357 6.61 -21.11 13.73
C ASP A 357 7.06 -19.65 13.79
N VAL A 358 7.77 -19.26 14.86
CA VAL A 358 8.37 -17.93 15.00
C VAL A 358 9.48 -17.70 13.97
N LEU A 359 10.37 -18.67 13.75
CA LEU A 359 11.35 -18.63 12.65
C LEU A 359 10.65 -18.39 11.30
N CYS A 360 9.60 -19.14 11.01
CA CYS A 360 8.85 -19.01 9.76
C CYS A 360 8.22 -17.63 9.60
N HIS A 361 7.70 -17.04 10.68
CA HIS A 361 7.15 -15.68 10.66
C HIS A 361 8.21 -14.60 10.42
N SER A 362 9.40 -14.72 11.02
CA SER A 362 10.50 -13.76 10.81
C SER A 362 11.07 -13.87 9.38
N LEU A 363 11.23 -15.08 8.85
CA LEU A 363 11.63 -15.31 7.45
C LEU A 363 10.58 -14.79 6.46
N GLN A 364 9.29 -15.01 6.74
CA GLN A 364 8.18 -14.49 5.92
C GLN A 364 8.13 -12.96 5.92
N ALA A 365 8.46 -12.30 7.04
CA ALA A 365 8.54 -10.85 7.11
C ALA A 365 9.65 -10.31 6.20
N TYR A 366 10.83 -10.96 6.17
CA TYR A 366 11.91 -10.55 5.26
C TYR A 366 11.57 -10.85 3.79
N ALA A 367 10.92 -11.98 3.50
CA ALA A 367 10.41 -12.29 2.16
C ALA A 367 9.43 -11.20 1.66
N ALA A 368 8.48 -10.79 2.51
CA ALA A 368 7.54 -9.71 2.19
C ALA A 368 8.25 -8.37 1.97
N ALA A 369 9.25 -8.03 2.79
CA ALA A 369 10.06 -6.83 2.63
C ALA A 369 10.81 -6.81 1.29
N CYS A 370 11.39 -7.95 0.90
CA CYS A 370 12.08 -8.12 -0.37
C CYS A 370 11.16 -7.96 -1.58
N GLN A 371 10.00 -8.62 -1.55
CA GLN A 371 9.00 -8.51 -2.62
C GLN A 371 8.45 -7.08 -2.72
N ALA A 372 8.19 -6.43 -1.58
CA ALA A 372 7.76 -5.03 -1.53
C ALA A 372 8.83 -4.03 -2.01
N ALA A 373 10.09 -4.45 -2.14
CA ALA A 373 11.18 -3.68 -2.76
C ALA A 373 11.43 -4.08 -4.24
N GLY A 374 10.59 -4.95 -4.79
CA GLY A 374 10.71 -5.46 -6.16
C GLY A 374 11.92 -6.38 -6.36
N ALA A 375 12.40 -7.06 -5.31
CA ALA A 375 13.44 -8.07 -5.42
C ALA A 375 12.83 -9.43 -5.79
N GLU A 376 13.45 -10.14 -6.72
CA GLU A 376 13.16 -11.55 -6.98
C GLU A 376 13.87 -12.40 -5.93
N ILE A 377 13.09 -13.18 -5.17
CA ILE A 377 13.60 -14.12 -4.15
C ILE A 377 13.43 -15.56 -4.64
N SER A 378 14.26 -16.48 -4.14
CA SER A 378 14.17 -17.90 -4.47
C SER A 378 13.38 -18.69 -3.42
N ALA A 379 13.11 -19.97 -3.69
CA ALA A 379 12.32 -20.84 -2.81
C ALA A 379 12.93 -20.98 -1.40
N TRP A 380 12.44 -20.19 -0.45
CA TRP A 380 12.93 -20.16 0.93
C TRP A 380 12.16 -21.11 1.85
N ARG A 381 10.85 -21.34 1.60
CA ARG A 381 10.01 -22.19 2.47
C ARG A 381 10.47 -23.64 2.52
N THR A 382 10.87 -24.21 1.39
CA THR A 382 11.42 -25.57 1.34
C THR A 382 12.75 -25.65 2.08
N THR A 383 13.61 -24.64 1.91
CA THR A 383 14.93 -24.56 2.55
C THR A 383 14.81 -24.45 4.07
N ALA A 384 13.87 -23.63 4.56
CA ALA A 384 13.64 -23.41 5.99
C ALA A 384 12.63 -24.40 6.63
N SER A 385 12.08 -25.34 5.86
CA SER A 385 10.99 -26.23 6.32
C SER A 385 9.78 -25.46 6.90
N CYS A 386 9.35 -24.41 6.20
CA CYS A 386 8.24 -23.53 6.57
C CYS A 386 7.06 -23.63 5.58
N PRO A 387 6.37 -24.79 5.50
CA PRO A 387 5.30 -24.99 4.52
C PRO A 387 4.15 -24.00 4.75
N LEU A 388 3.53 -23.55 3.66
CA LEU A 388 2.33 -22.73 3.68
C LEU A 388 1.14 -23.57 3.19
N SER A 389 0.13 -23.71 4.02
CA SER A 389 -1.10 -24.42 3.67
C SER A 389 -2.07 -23.50 2.93
N CYS A 390 -2.54 -23.95 1.78
CA CYS A 390 -3.49 -23.22 0.96
C CYS A 390 -4.91 -23.80 1.07
N PRO A 391 -5.96 -22.97 0.89
CA PRO A 391 -7.33 -23.46 0.89
C PRO A 391 -7.56 -24.46 -0.27
N PRO A 392 -8.65 -25.26 -0.22
CA PRO A 392 -9.00 -26.13 -1.32
C PRO A 392 -9.04 -25.39 -2.66
N HIS A 393 -8.67 -26.09 -3.74
CA HIS A 393 -8.61 -25.54 -5.11
C HIS A 393 -7.60 -24.40 -5.29
N SER A 394 -6.52 -24.45 -4.50
CA SER A 394 -5.39 -23.53 -4.64
C SER A 394 -4.09 -24.19 -4.24
N HIS A 395 -2.98 -23.62 -4.72
CA HIS A 395 -1.62 -24.07 -4.41
C HIS A 395 -0.74 -22.89 -4.01
N TYR A 396 0.34 -23.20 -3.30
CA TYR A 396 1.33 -22.20 -2.91
C TYR A 396 2.13 -21.74 -4.12
N GLU A 397 2.32 -20.44 -4.24
CA GLU A 397 3.26 -19.82 -5.18
C GLU A 397 4.07 -18.74 -4.48
N LEU A 398 5.36 -18.66 -4.82
CA LEU A 398 6.24 -17.61 -4.29
C LEU A 398 5.88 -16.24 -4.88
N CYS A 399 5.27 -16.21 -6.07
CA CYS A 399 4.93 -15.00 -6.82
C CYS A 399 3.53 -15.19 -7.43
N THR A 400 2.51 -14.90 -6.63
CA THR A 400 1.11 -15.06 -7.03
C THR A 400 0.59 -13.88 -7.86
N ARG A 401 -0.51 -14.13 -8.58
CA ARG A 401 -1.34 -13.10 -9.23
C ARG A 401 -2.76 -13.14 -8.67
N THR A 402 -2.90 -13.25 -7.34
CA THR A 402 -4.20 -13.44 -6.67
C THR A 402 -5.21 -12.34 -6.98
N CYS A 403 -4.74 -11.11 -7.18
CA CYS A 403 -5.61 -9.98 -7.44
C CYS A 403 -6.17 -9.99 -8.90
N ASP A 404 -5.47 -10.59 -9.86
CA ASP A 404 -5.90 -10.62 -11.27
C ASP A 404 -7.15 -11.50 -11.47
N PHE A 405 -7.29 -12.57 -10.69
CA PHE A 405 -8.28 -13.64 -10.88
C PHE A 405 -9.21 -13.77 -9.67
N THR A 406 -10.07 -12.77 -9.47
CA THR A 406 -11.09 -12.76 -8.41
C THR A 406 -12.48 -12.80 -9.02
N CYS A 407 -13.49 -13.20 -8.25
CA CYS A 407 -14.88 -13.09 -8.72
C CYS A 407 -15.25 -11.63 -9.07
N ALA A 408 -14.69 -10.65 -8.34
CA ALA A 408 -14.88 -9.23 -8.63
C ALA A 408 -14.25 -8.80 -9.97
N SER A 409 -13.16 -9.45 -10.39
CA SER A 409 -12.46 -9.11 -11.65
C SER A 409 -13.24 -9.48 -12.91
N LEU A 410 -14.30 -10.30 -12.78
CA LEU A 410 -15.22 -10.59 -13.87
C LEU A 410 -16.02 -9.35 -14.32
N SER A 411 -16.26 -8.40 -13.41
CA SER A 411 -17.05 -7.21 -13.70
C SER A 411 -16.20 -6.03 -14.15
N ALA A 412 -14.99 -5.89 -13.63
CA ALA A 412 -14.06 -4.83 -13.97
C ALA A 412 -12.61 -5.31 -13.82
N PRO A 413 -11.66 -4.83 -14.65
CA PRO A 413 -10.25 -5.15 -14.48
C PRO A 413 -9.82 -4.86 -13.04
N ALA A 414 -9.21 -5.87 -12.40
CA ALA A 414 -8.75 -5.72 -11.04
C ALA A 414 -7.64 -4.67 -10.99
N PRO A 415 -7.78 -3.66 -10.13
CA PRO A 415 -6.72 -2.72 -9.91
C PRO A 415 -5.75 -3.43 -8.96
N CYS A 416 -4.75 -4.10 -9.52
CA CYS A 416 -3.69 -4.82 -8.81
C CYS A 416 -2.36 -4.10 -8.95
N SER A 417 -1.45 -4.26 -7.99
CA SER A 417 -0.10 -3.75 -8.17
C SER A 417 0.59 -4.60 -9.25
N TRP A 418 1.61 -4.04 -9.91
CA TRP A 418 2.43 -4.80 -10.86
C TRP A 418 3.45 -5.72 -10.16
N THR A 419 3.40 -5.79 -8.84
CA THR A 419 4.30 -6.60 -8.00
C THR A 419 3.58 -7.87 -7.61
N CYS A 420 4.25 -9.02 -7.70
CA CYS A 420 3.71 -10.25 -7.16
C CYS A 420 4.20 -10.46 -5.72
N PHE A 421 3.37 -11.16 -4.95
CA PHE A 421 3.69 -11.53 -3.57
C PHE A 421 3.48 -13.02 -3.36
N GLU A 422 4.20 -13.56 -2.39
CA GLU A 422 4.01 -14.92 -1.93
C GLU A 422 2.59 -15.14 -1.38
N GLY A 423 1.96 -16.26 -1.72
CA GLY A 423 0.64 -16.64 -1.20
C GLY A 423 0.06 -17.87 -1.87
N CYS A 424 -1.26 -17.97 -1.85
CA CYS A 424 -2.01 -19.06 -2.47
C CYS A 424 -2.65 -18.61 -3.79
N GLN A 425 -2.32 -19.30 -4.87
CA GLN A 425 -2.87 -19.09 -6.20
C GLN A 425 -4.03 -20.07 -6.43
N CYS A 426 -5.20 -19.58 -6.85
CA CYS A 426 -6.30 -20.47 -7.26
C CYS A 426 -5.89 -21.33 -8.46
N ASP A 427 -6.30 -22.59 -8.44
CA ASP A 427 -6.08 -23.53 -9.54
C ASP A 427 -6.87 -23.13 -10.78
N ASP A 428 -6.43 -23.59 -11.95
CA ASP A 428 -7.12 -23.34 -13.23
C ASP A 428 -8.62 -23.67 -13.13
N GLY A 429 -9.45 -22.72 -13.61
CA GLY A 429 -10.91 -22.83 -13.56
C GLY A 429 -11.55 -22.33 -12.25
N HIS A 430 -10.77 -21.87 -11.27
CA HIS A 430 -11.26 -21.29 -10.03
C HIS A 430 -10.89 -19.80 -9.89
N LEU A 431 -11.71 -19.06 -9.16
CA LEU A 431 -11.52 -17.64 -8.86
C LEU A 431 -11.61 -17.42 -7.36
N PHE A 432 -10.87 -16.43 -6.86
CA PHE A 432 -10.92 -16.07 -5.45
C PHE A 432 -12.15 -15.21 -5.14
N ASP A 433 -12.98 -15.63 -4.19
CA ASP A 433 -14.20 -14.91 -3.77
C ASP A 433 -13.99 -14.01 -2.54
N GLY A 434 -12.76 -13.94 -2.03
CA GLY A 434 -12.42 -13.26 -0.78
C GLY A 434 -12.22 -14.22 0.40
N GLU A 435 -12.70 -15.46 0.32
CA GLU A 435 -12.46 -16.53 1.31
C GLU A 435 -11.66 -17.70 0.75
N SER A 436 -12.04 -18.14 -0.43
CA SER A 436 -11.66 -19.42 -0.99
C SER A 436 -11.67 -19.36 -2.51
N CYS A 437 -11.07 -20.38 -3.13
CA CYS A 437 -11.09 -20.53 -4.57
C CYS A 437 -12.33 -21.33 -4.97
N VAL A 438 -13.25 -20.67 -5.67
CA VAL A 438 -14.55 -21.21 -6.08
C VAL A 438 -14.62 -21.30 -7.60
N SER A 439 -15.51 -22.14 -8.13
CA SER A 439 -15.72 -22.18 -9.58
C SER A 439 -16.39 -20.90 -10.08
N LEU A 440 -16.23 -20.59 -11.37
CA LEU A 440 -16.88 -19.44 -12.02
C LEU A 440 -18.40 -19.36 -11.76
N GLU A 441 -19.08 -20.50 -11.69
CA GLU A 441 -20.53 -20.58 -11.46
C GLU A 441 -20.94 -20.26 -10.02
N GLN A 442 -19.99 -20.32 -9.09
CA GLN A 442 -20.18 -20.05 -7.66
C GLN A 442 -19.83 -18.61 -7.27
N CYS A 443 -19.29 -17.82 -8.21
CA CYS A 443 -19.08 -16.40 -7.97
C CYS A 443 -20.42 -15.69 -7.72
N GLY A 444 -20.53 -15.04 -6.56
CA GLY A 444 -21.65 -14.16 -6.21
C GLY A 444 -21.53 -12.79 -6.88
N CYS A 445 -22.57 -11.95 -6.68
CA CYS A 445 -22.60 -10.55 -7.10
C CYS A 445 -22.56 -9.61 -5.89
#